data_AF-A0A2V8WX96-F1
#
_entry.id   AF-A0A2V8WX96-F1
#
_cell.length_a   1.000
_cell.length_b   1.000
_cell.length_c   1.000
_cell.angle_alpha   90.00
_cell.angle_beta   90.00
_cell.angle_gamma   90.00
#
_symmetry.space_group_name_H-M   'P 1'
#
loop_
_entity.id
_entity.type
_entity.pdbx_description
1 polymer ?
#
loop_
_entity_poly.entity_id
_entity_poly.type
_entity_poly.pdbx_seq_one_letter_code
_entity_poly.pdbx_strand_id
1 'polypeptide(L)'
;MDWSGAGSQGQQSQPQALPSFPRIWVGYLLGVATLITEIIAVSLHPELAKEPLLIPPLYLFLANFISLIYWMVCVYEFHLILSRATAGTYPVKPLRAAWFHLIPFYGLYWVFKWPRELARFVNSRLPTPLMRPDRTGFAVFTAFVVFLVLDRGFGMILLFWSASHLSCCLRYALTVQPASPAGPLPFS
;
A
#
# COMPACT_ATOMS: atom_id res chain seq x y z
N MET A 1 -37.96 36.61 28.59
CA MET A 1 -38.03 35.38 27.75
C MET A 1 -36.58 35.09 27.42
N ASP A 2 -35.96 34.33 28.31
CA ASP A 2 -34.52 34.37 28.52
C ASP A 2 -33.93 33.13 27.85
N TRP A 3 -33.27 33.35 26.71
CA TRP A 3 -32.55 32.32 25.98
C TRP A 3 -31.23 32.02 26.73
N SER A 4 -31.29 31.11 27.69
CA SER A 4 -30.11 30.57 28.37
C SER A 4 -29.51 29.46 27.51
N GLY A 5 -28.26 29.67 27.08
CA GLY A 5 -27.48 28.67 26.37
C GLY A 5 -27.35 27.38 27.18
N ALA A 6 -27.63 26.26 26.52
CA ALA A 6 -27.35 24.95 27.06
C ALA A 6 -26.58 24.15 26.01
N GLY A 7 -25.26 24.14 26.19
CA GLY A 7 -24.38 23.02 25.90
C GLY A 7 -24.37 22.50 24.47
N SER A 8 -23.52 23.12 23.64
CA SER A 8 -22.77 22.37 22.63
C SER A 8 -21.97 21.29 23.38
N GLN A 9 -22.58 20.14 23.61
CA GLN A 9 -21.87 18.96 24.08
C GLN A 9 -20.78 18.69 23.04
N GLY A 10 -19.55 19.02 23.41
CA GLY A 10 -18.38 18.64 22.65
C GLY A 10 -18.47 17.15 22.43
N GLN A 11 -18.69 16.77 21.17
CA GLN A 11 -18.63 15.40 20.69
C GLN A 11 -17.27 14.86 21.13
N GLN A 12 -17.23 14.21 22.30
CA GLN A 12 -16.07 13.49 22.77
C GLN A 12 -15.76 12.50 21.68
N SER A 13 -14.67 12.77 20.97
CA SER A 13 -14.18 11.95 19.87
C SER A 13 -13.77 10.63 20.51
N GLN A 14 -14.68 9.67 20.51
CA GLN A 14 -14.40 8.30 20.90
C GLN A 14 -13.09 7.90 20.22
N PRO A 15 -12.12 7.27 20.92
CA PRO A 15 -10.90 6.80 20.29
C PRO A 15 -11.30 5.90 19.12
N GLN A 16 -11.20 6.40 17.88
CA GLN A 16 -11.62 5.65 16.73
C GLN A 16 -10.73 4.41 16.66
N ALA A 17 -11.34 3.23 16.80
CA ALA A 17 -10.62 1.97 16.69
C ALA A 17 -9.85 1.93 15.36
N LEU A 18 -8.59 1.48 15.43
CA LEU A 18 -7.76 1.34 14.24
C LEU A 18 -8.46 0.40 13.25
N PRO A 19 -8.39 0.69 11.94
CA PRO A 19 -8.99 -0.19 10.93
C PRO A 19 -8.26 -1.53 10.90
N SER A 20 -8.90 -2.56 10.36
CA SER A 20 -8.23 -3.82 10.07
C SER A 20 -7.07 -3.61 9.09
N PHE A 21 -5.97 -4.32 9.32
CA PHE A 21 -4.85 -4.35 8.39
C PHE A 21 -5.21 -5.09 7.09
N PRO A 22 -4.55 -4.75 5.97
CA PRO A 22 -4.77 -5.43 4.70
C PRO A 22 -4.54 -6.93 4.81
N ARG A 23 -5.41 -7.70 4.15
CA ARG A 23 -5.37 -9.17 4.09
C ARG A 23 -4.35 -9.65 3.05
N ILE A 24 -3.08 -9.34 3.28
CA ILE A 24 -1.97 -9.51 2.32
C ILE A 24 -1.84 -10.95 1.76
N TRP A 25 -2.27 -11.98 2.52
CA TRP A 25 -2.29 -13.36 2.06
C TRP A 25 -3.11 -13.57 0.77
N VAL A 26 -4.20 -12.82 0.57
CA VAL A 26 -5.01 -12.87 -0.67
C VAL A 26 -4.16 -12.43 -1.86
N GLY A 27 -3.30 -11.45 -1.66
CA GLY A 27 -2.39 -10.96 -2.69
C GLY A 27 -1.39 -11.99 -3.17
N TYR A 28 -0.86 -12.82 -2.25
CA TYR A 28 -0.02 -13.96 -2.62
C TYR A 28 -0.78 -14.99 -3.42
N LEU A 29 -2.02 -15.30 -3.06
CA LEU A 29 -2.85 -16.23 -3.83
C LEU A 29 -3.10 -15.72 -5.25
N LEU A 30 -3.38 -14.41 -5.40
CA LEU A 30 -3.52 -13.79 -6.72
C LEU A 30 -2.23 -13.86 -7.53
N GLY A 31 -1.08 -13.59 -6.91
CA GLY A 31 0.23 -13.70 -7.56
C GLY A 31 0.56 -15.13 -8.02
N VAL A 32 0.33 -16.12 -7.15
CA VAL A 32 0.54 -17.55 -7.48
C VAL A 32 -0.43 -18.01 -8.56
N ALA A 33 -1.71 -17.65 -8.47
CA ALA A 33 -2.70 -17.99 -9.49
C ALA A 33 -2.34 -17.37 -10.85
N THR A 34 -1.87 -16.12 -10.86
CA THR A 34 -1.40 -15.44 -12.07
C THR A 34 -0.19 -16.16 -12.66
N LEU A 35 0.79 -16.51 -11.83
CA LEU A 35 1.99 -17.22 -12.26
C LEU A 35 1.66 -18.61 -12.84
N ILE A 36 0.75 -19.37 -12.21
CA ILE A 36 0.26 -20.65 -12.74
C ILE A 36 -0.43 -20.45 -14.09
N THR A 37 -1.26 -19.41 -14.20
CA THR A 37 -1.99 -19.09 -15.44
C THR A 37 -1.03 -18.70 -16.57
N GLU A 38 0.01 -17.92 -16.26
CA GLU A 38 1.07 -17.54 -17.21
C GLU A 38 1.86 -18.77 -17.68
N ILE A 39 2.23 -19.68 -16.77
CA ILE A 39 2.91 -20.94 -17.12
C ILE A 39 2.03 -21.80 -18.05
N ILE A 40 0.74 -21.97 -17.71
CA ILE A 40 -0.20 -22.74 -18.53
C ILE A 40 -0.36 -22.10 -19.90
N ALA A 41 -0.51 -20.77 -19.96
CA ALA A 41 -0.65 -20.02 -21.21
C ALA A 41 0.56 -20.22 -22.12
N VAL A 42 1.78 -20.07 -21.60
CA VAL A 42 3.02 -20.27 -22.37
C VAL A 42 3.19 -21.73 -22.79
N SER A 43 2.77 -22.68 -21.95
CA SER A 43 2.85 -24.12 -22.26
C SER A 43 1.89 -24.52 -23.39
N LEU A 44 0.69 -23.95 -23.44
CA LEU A 44 -0.31 -24.21 -24.48
C LEU A 44 -0.03 -23.41 -25.77
N HIS A 45 0.56 -22.22 -25.62
CA HIS A 45 0.75 -21.24 -26.68
C HIS A 45 2.18 -20.67 -26.62
N PRO A 46 3.21 -21.43 -27.05
CA PRO A 46 4.61 -21.01 -26.95
C PRO A 46 4.94 -19.76 -27.80
N GLU A 47 4.09 -19.41 -28.76
CA GLU A 47 4.12 -18.15 -29.50
C GLU A 47 4.01 -16.93 -28.58
N LEU A 48 3.29 -17.03 -27.46
CA LEU A 48 3.15 -15.95 -26.47
C LEU A 48 4.48 -15.58 -25.80
N ALA A 49 5.44 -16.51 -25.75
CA ALA A 49 6.77 -16.26 -25.20
C ALA A 49 7.72 -15.61 -26.23
N LYS A 50 7.42 -15.75 -27.53
CA LYS A 50 8.30 -15.30 -28.62
C LYS A 50 7.90 -13.94 -29.16
N GLU A 51 6.60 -13.68 -29.26
CA GLU A 51 6.06 -12.38 -29.64
C GLU A 51 5.16 -11.89 -28.50
N PRO A 52 5.63 -10.91 -27.69
CA PRO A 52 4.76 -10.31 -26.68
C PRO A 52 3.62 -9.60 -27.41
N LEU A 53 2.49 -10.30 -27.52
CA LEU A 53 1.27 -9.78 -28.11
C LEU A 53 0.94 -8.44 -27.42
N LEU A 54 0.79 -7.41 -28.24
CA LEU A 54 0.49 -6.04 -27.80
C LEU A 54 -0.80 -5.99 -26.95
N ILE A 55 -1.66 -6.99 -27.11
CA ILE A 55 -2.87 -7.21 -26.32
C ILE A 55 -2.81 -8.62 -25.71
N PRO A 56 -2.62 -8.75 -24.38
CA PRO A 56 -2.64 -10.05 -23.74
C PRO A 56 -4.03 -10.70 -23.85
N PRO A 57 -4.12 -12.03 -23.87
CA PRO A 57 -5.38 -12.75 -23.76
C PRO A 57 -6.25 -12.24 -22.61
N LEU A 58 -7.57 -12.18 -22.83
CA LEU A 58 -8.53 -11.57 -21.88
C LEU A 58 -8.40 -12.12 -20.45
N TYR A 59 -8.14 -13.42 -20.29
CA TYR A 59 -8.00 -14.05 -18.98
C TYR A 59 -6.73 -13.58 -18.24
N LEU A 60 -5.60 -13.41 -18.95
CA LEU A 60 -4.39 -12.82 -18.37
C LEU A 60 -4.63 -11.36 -18.02
N PHE A 61 -5.24 -10.59 -18.93
CA PHE A 61 -5.60 -9.21 -18.65
C PHE A 61 -6.46 -9.09 -17.38
N LEU A 62 -7.48 -9.94 -17.24
CA LEU A 62 -8.41 -9.90 -16.12
C LEU A 62 -7.74 -10.29 -14.80
N ALA A 63 -6.90 -11.33 -14.78
CA ALA A 63 -6.14 -11.73 -13.60
C ALA A 63 -5.22 -10.59 -13.10
N ASN A 64 -4.56 -9.91 -14.03
CA ASN A 64 -3.69 -8.77 -13.73
C ASN A 64 -4.48 -7.55 -13.27
N PHE A 65 -5.62 -7.28 -13.90
CA PHE A 65 -6.51 -6.20 -13.51
C PHE A 65 -7.02 -6.39 -12.07
N ILE A 66 -7.51 -7.59 -11.74
CA ILE A 66 -7.97 -7.93 -10.38
C ILE A 66 -6.82 -7.76 -9.37
N SER A 67 -5.63 -8.23 -9.71
CA SER A 67 -4.42 -8.11 -8.90
C SER A 67 -4.05 -6.65 -8.62
N LEU A 68 -4.11 -5.79 -9.64
CA LEU A 68 -3.84 -4.35 -9.50
C LEU A 68 -4.90 -3.64 -8.66
N ILE A 69 -6.18 -3.97 -8.86
CA ILE A 69 -7.26 -3.43 -8.03
C ILE A 69 -7.08 -3.85 -6.57
N TYR A 70 -6.72 -5.11 -6.31
CA TYR A 70 -6.47 -5.59 -4.96
C TYR A 70 -5.26 -4.90 -4.32
N TRP A 71 -4.18 -4.67 -5.08
CA TRP A 71 -3.05 -3.85 -4.64
C TRP A 71 -3.50 -2.44 -4.23
N MET A 72 -4.32 -1.77 -5.04
CA MET A 72 -4.85 -0.44 -4.72
C MET A 72 -5.70 -0.44 -3.44
N VAL A 73 -6.49 -1.49 -3.19
CA VAL A 73 -7.24 -1.65 -1.93
C VAL A 73 -6.27 -1.75 -0.74
N CYS A 74 -5.19 -2.52 -0.84
CA CYS A 74 -4.19 -2.59 0.23
C CYS A 74 -3.50 -1.24 0.47
N VAL A 75 -3.15 -0.50 -0.58
CA VAL A 75 -2.61 0.87 -0.47
C VAL A 75 -3.59 1.79 0.26
N TYR A 76 -4.88 1.73 -0.10
CA TYR A 76 -5.94 2.47 0.57
C TYR A 76 -5.98 2.15 2.07
N GLU A 77 -5.95 0.86 2.44
CA GLU A 77 -5.97 0.43 3.84
C GLU A 77 -4.75 0.91 4.62
N PHE A 78 -3.54 0.87 4.03
CA PHE A 78 -2.34 1.46 4.66
C PHE A 78 -2.51 2.95 4.95
N HIS A 79 -3.01 3.71 3.99
CA HIS A 79 -3.20 5.16 4.14
C HIS A 79 -4.34 5.48 5.12
N LEU A 80 -5.36 4.62 5.20
CA LEU A 80 -6.43 4.73 6.20
C LEU A 80 -5.88 4.53 7.61
N ILE A 81 -5.03 3.53 7.81
CA ILE A 81 -4.36 3.28 9.10
C ILE A 81 -3.49 4.48 9.49
N LEU A 82 -2.66 4.99 8.57
CA LEU A 82 -1.83 6.17 8.81
C LEU A 82 -2.68 7.39 9.17
N SER A 83 -3.75 7.66 8.42
CA SER A 83 -4.66 8.78 8.67
C SER A 83 -5.31 8.70 10.06
N ARG A 84 -5.68 7.51 10.54
CA ARG A 84 -6.24 7.35 11.89
C ARG A 84 -5.16 7.44 12.97
N ALA A 85 -3.99 6.83 12.73
CA ALA A 85 -2.87 6.83 13.66
C ALA A 85 -2.30 8.24 13.91
N THR A 86 -2.41 9.15 12.95
CA THR A 86 -1.97 10.54 13.08
C THR A 86 -3.12 11.51 13.41
N ALA A 87 -4.28 11.02 13.84
CA ALA A 87 -5.47 11.84 14.13
C ALA A 87 -5.84 12.81 12.98
N GLY A 88 -5.69 12.38 11.73
CA GLY A 88 -6.05 13.16 10.54
C GLY A 88 -5.00 14.15 10.04
N THR A 89 -3.86 14.30 10.72
CA THR A 89 -2.77 15.18 10.28
C THR A 89 -1.95 14.64 9.10
N TYR A 90 -2.19 13.39 8.68
CA TYR A 90 -1.54 12.79 7.53
C TYR A 90 -2.07 13.44 6.24
N PRO A 91 -1.21 14.06 5.40
CA PRO A 91 -1.66 14.94 4.32
C PRO A 91 -2.31 14.19 3.15
N VAL A 92 -2.09 12.87 3.05
CA VAL A 92 -2.55 12.08 1.91
C VAL A 92 -3.84 11.36 2.24
N LYS A 93 -4.93 11.76 1.57
CA LYS A 93 -6.22 11.06 1.66
C LYS A 93 -6.10 9.62 1.13
N PRO A 94 -6.66 8.61 1.82
CA PRO A 94 -6.53 7.20 1.42
C PRO A 94 -7.01 6.90 0.00
N LEU A 95 -8.15 7.48 -0.40
CA LEU A 95 -8.70 7.29 -1.74
C LEU A 95 -7.74 7.86 -2.81
N ARG A 96 -7.19 9.05 -2.56
CA ARG A 96 -6.25 9.71 -3.47
C ARG A 96 -4.95 8.89 -3.59
N ALA A 97 -4.46 8.30 -2.50
CA ALA A 97 -3.29 7.43 -2.50
C ALA A 97 -3.45 6.19 -3.39
N ALA A 98 -4.64 5.58 -3.43
CA ALA A 98 -4.92 4.48 -4.34
C ALA A 98 -4.90 4.96 -5.79
N TRP A 99 -5.68 6.00 -6.12
CA TRP A 99 -5.82 6.54 -7.48
C TRP A 99 -4.52 7.04 -8.10
N PHE A 100 -3.57 7.52 -7.31
CA PHE A 100 -2.27 7.95 -7.80
C PHE A 100 -1.47 6.87 -8.53
N HIS A 101 -1.76 5.58 -8.31
CA HIS A 101 -1.13 4.48 -9.05
C HIS A 101 -1.59 4.39 -10.51
N LEU A 102 -2.73 4.98 -10.87
CA LEU A 102 -3.29 4.92 -12.23
C LEU A 102 -2.78 6.04 -13.15
N ILE A 103 -1.94 6.94 -12.64
CA ILE A 103 -1.37 8.03 -13.43
C ILE A 103 -0.02 7.53 -14.00
N PRO A 104 0.18 7.41 -15.32
CA PRO A 104 1.29 6.65 -15.93
C PRO A 104 2.72 7.02 -15.46
N PHE A 105 2.98 8.28 -15.13
CA PHE A 105 4.29 8.73 -14.61
C PHE A 105 4.27 9.02 -13.12
N TYR A 106 3.19 9.65 -12.66
CA TYR A 106 3.06 9.95 -11.23
C TYR A 106 2.93 8.68 -10.39
N GLY A 107 2.35 7.61 -10.92
CA GLY A 107 2.25 6.30 -10.27
C GLY A 107 3.62 5.67 -10.00
N LEU A 108 4.57 5.81 -10.92
CA LEU A 108 5.96 5.35 -10.73
C LEU A 108 6.69 6.15 -9.64
N TYR A 109 6.52 7.46 -9.64
CA TYR A 109 7.02 8.30 -8.54
C TYR A 109 6.34 7.92 -7.21
N TRP A 110 5.04 7.71 -7.25
CA TRP A 110 4.20 7.47 -6.09
C TRP A 110 4.53 6.14 -5.42
N VAL A 111 4.68 5.07 -6.20
CA VAL A 111 5.01 3.72 -5.69
C VAL A 111 6.36 3.69 -4.96
N PHE A 112 7.27 4.60 -5.30
CA PHE A 112 8.51 4.83 -4.54
C PHE A 112 8.30 5.75 -3.32
N LYS A 113 7.54 6.84 -3.48
CA LYS A 113 7.38 7.87 -2.45
C LYS A 113 6.59 7.38 -1.24
N TRP A 114 5.42 6.77 -1.44
CA TRP A 114 4.52 6.48 -0.33
C TRP A 114 5.09 5.46 0.68
N PRO A 115 5.83 4.39 0.28
CA PRO A 115 6.46 3.48 1.25
C PRO A 115 7.58 4.15 2.03
N ARG A 116 8.26 5.13 1.42
CA ARG A 116 9.30 5.93 2.08
C ARG A 116 8.72 6.79 3.20
N GLU A 117 7.59 7.45 2.96
CA GLU A 117 6.89 8.22 4.00
C GLU A 117 6.34 7.32 5.10
N LEU A 118 5.80 6.14 4.75
CA LEU A 118 5.38 5.15 5.74
C LEU A 118 6.56 4.69 6.61
N ALA A 119 7.72 4.42 6.02
CA ALA A 119 8.92 4.04 6.77
C ALA A 119 9.40 5.15 7.71
N ARG A 120 9.31 6.43 7.30
CA ARG A 120 9.61 7.57 8.18
C ARG A 120 8.65 7.65 9.35
N PHE A 121 7.36 7.46 9.12
CA PHE A 121 6.36 7.39 10.18
C PHE A 121 6.63 6.24 11.16
N VAL A 122 6.93 5.05 10.65
CA VAL A 122 7.29 3.89 11.48
C VAL A 122 8.52 4.20 12.34
N ASN A 123 9.57 4.77 11.75
CA ASN A 123 10.78 5.11 12.48
C ASN A 123 10.57 6.23 13.50
N SER A 124 9.71 7.22 13.24
CA SER A 124 9.44 8.29 14.21
C SER A 124 8.69 7.80 15.46
N ARG A 125 8.10 6.60 15.39
CA ARG A 125 7.42 5.96 16.52
C ARG A 125 8.33 5.06 17.35
N LEU A 126 9.53 4.77 16.87
CA LEU A 126 10.45 3.80 17.48
C LEU A 126 11.70 4.50 18.01
N PRO A 127 12.28 4.02 19.13
CA PRO A 127 13.53 4.58 19.67
C PRO A 127 14.74 4.30 18.77
N THR A 128 14.67 3.28 17.92
CA THR A 128 15.72 2.92 16.96
C THR A 128 15.07 2.70 15.59
N PRO A 129 15.63 3.24 14.49
CA PRO A 129 15.04 3.11 13.16
C PRO A 129 15.03 1.65 12.71
N LEU A 130 13.82 1.09 12.52
CA LEU A 130 13.62 -0.27 12.04
C LEU A 130 13.81 -0.38 10.52
N MET A 131 13.43 0.67 9.80
CA MET A 131 13.40 0.68 8.34
C MET A 131 14.37 1.73 7.79
N ARG A 132 14.95 1.48 6.62
CA ARG A 132 15.63 2.54 5.85
C ARG A 132 14.64 3.09 4.82
N PRO A 133 14.22 4.37 4.90
CA PRO A 133 13.17 4.90 4.04
C PRO A 133 13.46 4.71 2.54
N ASP A 134 14.67 5.02 2.09
CA ASP A 134 15.01 4.90 0.67
C ASP A 134 15.03 3.43 0.22
N ARG A 135 15.61 2.51 1.01
CA ARG A 135 15.59 1.07 0.68
C ARG A 135 14.18 0.52 0.61
N THR A 136 13.29 1.00 1.49
CA THR A 136 11.88 0.59 1.51
C THR A 136 11.16 1.05 0.24
N GLY A 137 11.33 2.33 -0.12
CA GLY A 137 10.78 2.86 -1.37
C GLY A 137 11.32 2.12 -2.59
N PHE A 138 12.63 1.89 -2.65
CA PHE A 138 13.26 1.14 -3.74
C PHE A 138 12.76 -0.31 -3.83
N ALA A 139 12.59 -1.00 -2.70
CA ALA A 139 12.10 -2.39 -2.72
C ALA A 139 10.70 -2.50 -3.35
N VAL A 140 9.77 -1.62 -2.95
CA VAL A 140 8.41 -1.60 -3.53
C VAL A 140 8.44 -1.13 -4.99
N PHE A 141 9.26 -0.14 -5.32
CA PHE A 141 9.44 0.32 -6.70
C PHE A 141 9.98 -0.79 -7.61
N THR A 142 11.02 -1.50 -7.19
CA THR A 142 11.58 -2.64 -7.95
C THR A 142 10.54 -3.73 -8.14
N ALA A 143 9.79 -4.08 -7.09
CA ALA A 143 8.68 -5.04 -7.21
C ALA A 143 7.61 -4.58 -8.22
N PHE A 144 7.29 -3.29 -8.25
CA PHE A 144 6.36 -2.71 -9.22
C PHE A 144 6.91 -2.72 -10.64
N VAL A 145 8.20 -2.44 -10.84
CA VAL A 145 8.86 -2.55 -12.14
C VAL A 145 8.83 -4.00 -12.64
N VAL A 146 9.15 -4.98 -11.77
CA VAL A 146 9.06 -6.41 -12.10
C VAL A 146 7.65 -6.76 -12.57
N PHE A 147 6.62 -6.28 -11.86
CA PHE A 147 5.21 -6.46 -12.23
C PHE A 147 4.86 -5.85 -13.59
N LEU A 148 5.44 -4.71 -13.95
CA LEU A 148 5.13 -4.04 -15.21
C LEU A 148 5.86 -4.64 -16.42
N VAL A 149 7.11 -5.07 -16.27
CA VAL A 149 8.01 -5.33 -17.41
C VAL A 149 8.59 -6.73 -17.50
N LEU A 150 8.62 -7.50 -16.41
CA LEU A 150 9.27 -8.82 -16.39
C LEU A 150 8.24 -9.95 -16.36
N ASP A 151 7.56 -10.11 -15.22
CA ASP A 151 6.64 -11.20 -14.96
C ASP A 151 5.59 -10.71 -13.97
N ARG A 152 4.32 -10.83 -14.36
CA ARG A 152 3.25 -10.19 -13.60
C ARG A 152 2.95 -10.99 -12.34
N GLY A 153 2.89 -12.32 -12.42
CA GLY A 153 2.70 -13.17 -11.25
C GLY A 153 3.79 -12.98 -10.19
N PHE A 154 5.05 -13.04 -10.60
CA PHE A 154 6.21 -12.84 -9.74
C PHE A 154 6.29 -11.42 -9.19
N GLY A 155 6.04 -10.40 -10.03
CA GLY A 155 5.98 -9.02 -9.58
C GLY A 155 4.89 -8.79 -8.53
N MET A 156 3.71 -9.39 -8.69
CA MET A 156 2.65 -9.35 -7.67
C MET A 156 3.09 -10.00 -6.35
N ILE A 157 3.77 -11.15 -6.41
CA ILE A 157 4.31 -11.81 -5.21
C ILE A 157 5.31 -10.89 -4.49
N LEU A 158 6.21 -10.23 -5.22
CA LEU A 158 7.18 -9.29 -4.65
C LEU A 158 6.53 -8.03 -4.06
N LEU A 159 5.47 -7.52 -4.69
CA LEU A 159 4.70 -6.39 -4.18
C LEU A 159 4.05 -6.74 -2.84
N PHE A 160 3.40 -7.91 -2.75
CA PHE A 160 2.78 -8.36 -1.52
C PHE A 160 3.79 -8.82 -0.45
N TRP A 161 4.96 -9.30 -0.85
CA TRP A 161 6.10 -9.48 0.05
C TRP A 161 6.53 -8.17 0.71
N SER A 162 6.70 -7.13 -0.10
CA SER A 162 7.06 -5.81 0.39
C SER A 162 5.95 -5.25 1.30
N ALA A 163 4.68 -5.40 0.92
CA ALA A 163 3.55 -5.01 1.75
C ALA A 163 3.48 -5.80 3.07
N SER A 164 3.79 -7.10 3.10
CA SER A 164 3.87 -7.90 4.33
C SER A 164 4.89 -7.31 5.29
N HIS A 165 6.08 -6.97 4.78
CA HIS A 165 7.12 -6.33 5.57
C HIS A 165 6.68 -4.98 6.13
N LEU A 166 6.06 -4.12 5.30
CA LEU A 166 5.50 -2.83 5.74
C LEU A 166 4.43 -3.00 6.82
N SER A 167 3.51 -3.95 6.64
CA SER A 167 2.43 -4.25 7.57
C SER A 167 2.96 -4.73 8.92
N CYS A 168 3.96 -5.61 8.92
CA CYS A 168 4.60 -6.08 10.15
C CYS A 168 5.26 -4.92 10.92
N CYS A 169 6.06 -4.10 10.23
CA CYS A 169 6.74 -2.95 10.82
C CYS A 169 5.73 -1.91 11.35
N LEU A 170 4.67 -1.65 10.60
CA LEU A 170 3.61 -0.72 11.00
C LEU A 170 2.84 -1.24 12.22
N ARG A 171 2.46 -2.53 12.25
CA ARG A 171 1.82 -3.14 13.42
C ARG A 171 2.66 -2.97 14.67
N TYR A 172 3.97 -3.27 14.56
CA TYR A 172 4.91 -3.09 15.66
C TYR A 172 4.97 -1.63 16.12
N ALA A 173 5.14 -0.67 15.20
CA ALA A 173 5.18 0.76 15.54
C ALA A 173 3.90 1.29 16.20
N LEU A 174 2.73 0.70 15.89
CA LEU A 174 1.45 1.07 16.52
C LEU A 174 1.29 0.47 17.92
N THR A 175 1.98 -0.63 18.25
CA THR A 175 1.98 -1.18 19.62
C THR A 175 2.86 -0.40 20.58
N VAL A 176 3.83 0.36 20.08
CA VAL A 176 4.73 1.18 20.88
C VAL A 176 4.07 2.54 21.13
N GLN A 177 3.96 2.95 22.40
CA GLN A 177 3.54 4.31 22.74
C GLN A 177 4.55 5.32 22.17
N PRO A 178 4.11 6.46 21.62
CA PRO A 178 5.03 7.42 21.01
C PRO A 178 6.09 7.85 22.03
N ALA A 179 7.36 7.78 21.64
CA ALA A 179 8.46 8.28 22.46
C ALA A 179 8.41 9.82 22.52
N SER A 180 7.57 10.37 23.42
CA SER A 180 7.36 11.81 23.65
C SER A 180 6.86 12.64 22.45
N PRO A 181 6.25 13.82 22.68
CA PRO A 181 5.72 14.68 21.63
C PRO A 181 6.87 15.41 20.91
N ALA A 182 7.54 14.73 19.99
CA ALA A 182 8.67 15.27 19.26
C ALA A 182 8.23 15.99 17.97
N GLY A 183 8.12 17.32 18.04
CA GLY A 183 8.28 18.23 16.90
C GLY A 183 7.28 18.14 15.74
N PRO A 184 7.41 19.01 14.72
CA PRO A 184 6.57 18.99 13.53
C PRO A 184 6.67 17.63 12.85
N LEU A 185 5.52 17.07 12.47
CA LEU A 185 5.47 15.79 11.76
C LEU A 185 6.31 15.88 10.47
N PRO A 186 7.03 14.81 10.10
CA PRO A 186 7.95 14.80 8.95
C PRO A 186 7.25 14.90 7.59
N PHE A 187 5.95 15.18 7.59
CA PHE A 187 5.11 15.34 6.41
C PHE A 187 5.04 16.80 5.91
N SER A 188 5.88 17.68 6.46
CA SER A 188 5.99 19.10 6.08
C SER A 188 6.84 19.28 4.82
#